data_AF-A0A922W7F0-F1
#
_entry.id   AF-A0A922W7F0-F1
#
_cell.length_a   1.000
_cell.length_b   1.000
_cell.length_c   1.000
_cell.angle_alpha   90.00
_cell.angle_beta   90.00
_cell.angle_gamma   90.00
#
_symmetry.space_group_name_H-M   'P 1'
#
loop_
_entity.id
_entity.type
_entity.pdbx_description
1 polymer ?
#
loop_
_entity_poly.entity_id
_entity_poly.type
_entity_poly.pdbx_seq_one_letter_code
_entity_poly.pdbx_strand_id
1 'polypeptide(L)' 'PGHIACDSRSASEIVVPVLDPSGALIAVLDVDAAEKAAFDAVDAEWLERLMARVFS' A
#
# COMPACT_ATOMS: atom_id res chain seq x y z
N PRO A 1 -1.35 -4.65 -20.66
CA PRO A 1 -1.93 -3.32 -20.38
C PRO A 1 -2.54 -3.30 -18.98
N GLY A 2 -2.06 -2.43 -18.09
CA GLY A 2 -2.55 -2.32 -16.70
C GLY A 2 -1.47 -2.38 -15.61
N HIS A 3 -0.19 -2.56 -15.96
CA HIS A 3 0.89 -2.42 -14.99
C HIS A 3 1.39 -0.97 -15.00
N ILE A 4 1.25 -0.27 -13.88
CA ILE A 4 2.07 0.91 -13.60
C ILE A 4 3.47 0.34 -13.34
N ALA A 5 4.45 0.65 -14.17
CA ALA A 5 5.78 0.06 -14.03
C ALA A 5 6.36 0.39 -12.64
N CYS A 6 6.50 -0.63 -11.79
CA CYS A 6 7.20 -0.53 -10.50
C CYS A 6 8.66 -0.12 -10.74
N ASP A 7 9.28 0.50 -9.74
CA ASP A 7 10.70 0.84 -9.83
C ASP A 7 11.51 -0.44 -10.07
N SER A 8 12.31 -0.46 -11.15
CA SER A 8 13.19 -1.61 -11.46
C SER A 8 14.18 -1.95 -10.35
N ARG A 9 14.37 -1.06 -9.37
CA ARG A 9 15.20 -1.25 -8.18
C ARG A 9 14.43 -1.80 -6.99
N SER A 10 13.11 -1.96 -7.08
CA SER A 10 12.27 -2.47 -5.99
C SER A 10 12.73 -3.87 -5.58
N ALA A 11 13.02 -4.02 -4.29
CA ALA A 11 13.44 -5.25 -3.64
C ALA A 11 12.49 -5.65 -2.49
N SER A 12 11.55 -4.78 -2.14
CA SER A 12 10.39 -5.07 -1.30
C SER A 12 9.25 -4.10 -1.62
N GLU A 13 8.02 -4.54 -1.37
CA GLU A 13 6.79 -3.83 -1.72
C GLU A 13 5.77 -4.03 -0.57
N ILE A 14 4.99 -3.01 -0.26
CA ILE A 14 3.81 -3.12 0.60
C ILE A 14 2.59 -2.51 -0.09
N VAL A 15 1.51 -3.29 -0.12
CA VAL A 15 0.24 -2.89 -0.74
C VAL A 15 -0.87 -2.96 0.30
N VAL A 16 -1.54 -1.85 0.56
CA VAL A 16 -2.69 -1.78 1.49
C VAL A 16 -3.95 -1.29 0.80
N PRO A 17 -5.14 -1.78 1.19
CA PRO A 17 -6.39 -1.37 0.56
C PRO A 17 -6.79 0.06 0.96
N VAL A 18 -7.39 0.78 0.02
CA VAL A 18 -8.09 2.03 0.29
C VAL A 18 -9.59 1.78 0.11
N LEU A 19 -10.32 1.88 1.22
CA LEU A 19 -11.76 1.66 1.27
C LEU A 19 -12.47 3.01 1.37
N ASP A 20 -13.64 3.11 0.72
CA ASP A 20 -14.55 4.23 0.92
C ASP A 20 -15.38 4.07 2.23
N PRO A 21 -16.19 5.06 2.62
CA PRO A 21 -16.99 4.98 3.85
C PRO A 21 -18.05 3.86 3.85
N SER A 22 -18.41 3.32 2.69
CA SER A 22 -19.30 2.16 2.56
C SER A 22 -18.58 0.83 2.73
N GLY A 23 -17.25 0.86 2.83
CA GLY A 23 -16.37 -0.31 2.87
C GLY A 23 -16.01 -0.83 1.48
N ALA A 24 -16.34 -0.12 0.41
CA ALA A 24 -16.00 -0.55 -0.95
C ALA A 24 -14.53 -0.26 -1.25
N LEU A 25 -13.84 -1.21 -1.88
CA LEU A 25 -12.47 -1.02 -2.36
C LEU A 25 -12.47 -0.06 -3.54
N ILE A 26 -11.83 1.10 -3.37
CA ILE A 26 -11.78 2.16 -4.39
C ILE A 26 -10.38 2.38 -4.96
N ALA A 27 -9.33 1.98 -4.22
CA ALA A 27 -7.94 2.05 -4.65
C ALA A 27 -7.06 1.10 -3.81
N VAL A 28 -5.77 1.03 -4.15
CA VAL A 28 -4.72 0.48 -3.31
C VAL A 28 -3.62 1.51 -3.14
N LEU A 29 -3.02 1.57 -1.95
CA LEU A 29 -1.75 2.26 -1.75
C LEU A 29 -0.64 1.25 -2.02
N ASP A 30 0.18 1.56 -3.02
CA ASP A 30 1.33 0.76 -3.46
C ASP A 30 2.62 1.52 -3.14
N VAL A 31 3.53 0.87 -2.39
CA VAL A 31 4.80 1.46 -1.95
C VAL A 31 5.94 0.49 -2.20
N ASP A 32 6.88 0.91 -3.04
CA ASP A 32 8.13 0.22 -3.35
C ASP A 32 9.29 0.66 -2.44
N ALA A 33 10.23 -0.24 -2.17
CA ALA A 33 11.52 0.07 -1.54
C ALA A 33 12.68 -0.70 -2.18
N ALA A 34 13.86 -0.07 -2.27
CA ALA A 34 15.07 -0.69 -2.83
C ALA A 34 15.80 -1.60 -1.82
N GLU A 35 15.51 -1.42 -0.53
CA GLU A 35 15.98 -2.29 0.55
C GLU A 35 15.16 -3.58 0.62
N LYS A 36 15.80 -4.69 1.02
CA LYS A 36 15.09 -5.94 1.30
C LYS A 36 14.42 -5.88 2.66
N ALA A 37 13.21 -6.44 2.75
CA ALA A 37 12.43 -6.46 3.99
C ALA A 37 12.27 -5.07 4.62
N ALA A 38 12.02 -4.06 3.77
CA ALA A 38 11.84 -2.67 4.21
C ALA A 38 10.53 -2.47 5.00
N PHE A 39 9.58 -3.39 4.82
CA PHE A 39 8.27 -3.34 5.47
C PHE A 39 8.03 -4.59 6.31
N ASP A 40 7.34 -4.41 7.42
CA ASP A 40 6.89 -5.48 8.30
C ASP A 40 5.39 -5.37 8.67
N ALA A 41 4.97 -6.16 9.65
CA ALA A 41 3.57 -6.18 10.09
C ALA A 41 3.14 -4.88 10.79
N VAL A 42 4.06 -4.15 11.42
CA VAL A 42 3.79 -2.86 12.04
C VAL A 42 3.50 -1.83 10.95
N ASP A 43 4.28 -1.82 9.87
CA ASP A 43 4.03 -0.93 8.73
C ASP A 43 2.65 -1.19 8.11
N ALA A 44 2.29 -2.45 7.88
CA ALA A 44 0.97 -2.83 7.36
C ALA A 44 -0.16 -2.30 8.24
N GLU A 45 -0.09 -2.55 9.56
CA GLU A 45 -1.12 -2.12 10.51
C GLU A 45 -1.31 -0.59 10.50
N TRP A 46 -0.22 0.17 10.50
CA TRP A 46 -0.30 1.63 10.56
C TRP A 46 -0.70 2.25 9.23
N LEU A 47 -0.26 1.69 8.10
CA LEU A 47 -0.67 2.14 6.77
C LEU A 47 -2.16 1.88 6.54
N GLU A 48 -2.69 0.71 6.94
CA GLU A 48 -4.14 0.43 6.89
C GLU A 48 -4.94 1.43 7.72
N ARG A 49 -4.50 1.71 8.96
CA ARG A 49 -5.14 2.72 9.83
C ARG A 49 -5.08 4.12 9.24
N LEU A 50 -3.97 4.48 8.59
CA LEU A 50 -3.82 5.77 7.93
C LEU A 50 -4.78 5.88 6.74
N MET A 51 -4.88 4.85 5.89
CA MET A 51 -5.83 4.84 4.77
C MET A 51 -7.27 4.92 5.27
N ALA A 52 -7.63 4.15 6.31
CA ALA A 52 -8.94 4.24 6.92
C ALA A 52 -9.25 5.66 7.41
N ARG A 53 -8.30 6.35 8.08
CA ARG A 53 -8.52 7.72 8.57
C ARG A 53 -8.63 8.77 7.47
N VAL A 54 -7.92 8.61 6.36
CA VAL A 54 -7.87 9.60 5.27
C VAL A 54 -9.08 9.48 4.35
N PHE A 55 -9.61 8.26 4.17
CA PHE A 55 -10.67 7.96 3.20
C PHE A 55 -12.02 7.58 3.83
N SER A 56 -12.14 7.61 5.17
CA SER A 56 -13.41 7.52 5.92
C SER A 56 -14.24 8.79 5.88
#